data_AF-A0A8B8D2C6-F1
#
_entry.id   AF-A0A8B8D2C6-F1
#
_cell.length_a   1.000
_cell.length_b   1.000
_cell.length_c   1.000
_cell.angle_alpha   90.00
_cell.angle_beta   90.00
_cell.angle_gamma   90.00
#
_symmetry.space_group_name_H-M   'P 1'
#
loop_
_entity.id
_entity.type
_entity.pdbx_description
1 polymer ?
#
loop_
_entity_poly.entity_id
_entity_poly.type
_entity_poly.pdbx_seq_one_letter_code
_entity_poly.pdbx_strand_id
1 'polypeptide(L)'
;MPSHSRNKKRNTRPPPTREAEYKVMIDIVNDVCLEIRKFAKMYINGLNLEYDTCAACLDELMASWNMDASQFSTSKEFWEKNKIKLVDESIRKKQAYKDLVFICERARTFEHMIPNIRESLVECARDHLYKYCRSFIEETYDEVQIRPIIEYEELITTSKKEIDQKIDSLNNNILKYGEMKSPFRDFISKGNIHAALMEEISVLNIEIAHAIKKWIADDASYPERLLQEVFFNNSYKENLVENIRKLEEEKQVMVKNLDKKHRVNYSVMRDHAYHKKEKHKLKNSLETVNFKIEKLEKQIEGINIEINDLKEAVADKTPIAPRDRQELRRKLEKAEADLDRLEERKDVMERQHGRLDKELKRISDRTYELKVELVTNRHDQEEMKQGILGVEIEMKSILERLSSIDEKQEILKRVRELKLSPDTLRRINTRKQEVITKVQLDDACRYVAFHIGRDWKKLYDRLPFVPPRDPDRRQRDVEVIDNISARQDRTPEESALRSLEKWRSFNRQGDIIQLIRGLRKLNKVELAQKLESKFTIQNVYN
;
A
#
# COMPACT_ATOMS: atom_id res chain seq x y z
N MET A 1 -7.15 -27.57 -39.10
CA MET A 1 -7.30 -28.36 -37.85
C MET A 1 -8.29 -27.62 -36.93
N PRO A 2 -9.30 -28.31 -36.36
CA PRO A 2 -10.50 -27.69 -35.78
C PRO A 2 -10.33 -27.33 -34.29
N SER A 3 -9.38 -26.44 -33.93
CA SER A 3 -9.18 -26.01 -32.53
C SER A 3 -9.79 -24.64 -32.20
N HIS A 4 -9.88 -23.71 -33.16
CA HIS A 4 -10.32 -22.32 -32.92
C HIS A 4 -11.82 -22.19 -32.55
N SER A 5 -12.67 -23.13 -32.96
CA SER A 5 -14.11 -23.12 -32.67
C SER A 5 -14.44 -23.41 -31.19
N ARG A 6 -13.61 -24.19 -30.49
CA ARG A 6 -13.82 -24.51 -29.06
C ARG A 6 -13.41 -23.37 -28.12
N ASN A 7 -12.42 -22.55 -28.49
CA ASN A 7 -11.95 -21.45 -27.65
C ASN A 7 -12.92 -20.26 -27.61
N LYS A 8 -13.60 -19.92 -28.72
CA LYS A 8 -14.60 -18.83 -28.72
C LYS A 8 -15.80 -19.09 -27.79
N LYS A 9 -16.18 -20.35 -27.55
CA LYS A 9 -17.26 -20.69 -26.58
C LYS A 9 -16.81 -20.59 -25.11
N ARG A 10 -15.51 -20.70 -24.81
CA ARG A 10 -14.97 -20.61 -23.43
C ARG A 10 -15.03 -19.20 -22.86
N ASN A 11 -14.96 -18.16 -23.69
CA ASN A 11 -14.99 -16.75 -23.26
C ASN A 11 -16.29 -16.31 -22.53
N THR A 12 -17.31 -17.16 -22.46
CA THR A 12 -18.57 -16.89 -21.75
C THR A 12 -18.60 -17.42 -20.32
N ARG A 13 -17.75 -18.39 -19.97
CA ARG A 13 -17.75 -19.00 -18.63
C ARG A 13 -16.46 -18.62 -17.89
N PRO A 14 -16.55 -18.23 -16.60
CA PRO A 14 -15.37 -17.92 -15.82
C PRO A 14 -14.49 -19.17 -15.67
N PRO A 15 -13.15 -19.02 -15.64
CA PRO A 15 -12.26 -20.14 -15.38
C PRO A 15 -12.53 -20.72 -13.98
N PRO A 16 -12.42 -22.05 -13.81
CA PRO A 16 -12.69 -22.71 -12.54
C PRO A 16 -11.64 -22.37 -11.47
N THR A 17 -10.38 -22.21 -11.87
CA THR A 17 -9.26 -21.78 -11.01
C THR A 17 -8.26 -20.95 -11.81
N ARG A 18 -7.33 -20.28 -11.12
CA ARG A 18 -6.25 -19.53 -11.79
C ARG A 18 -5.27 -20.46 -12.51
N GLU A 19 -4.98 -21.62 -11.96
CA GLU A 19 -4.07 -22.61 -12.56
C GLU A 19 -4.64 -23.14 -13.87
N ALA A 20 -5.96 -23.34 -13.94
CA ALA A 20 -6.63 -23.70 -15.18
C ALA A 20 -6.48 -22.61 -16.25
N GLU A 21 -6.55 -21.34 -15.84
CA GLU A 21 -6.36 -20.19 -16.72
C GLU A 21 -4.89 -20.05 -17.17
N TYR A 22 -3.93 -20.22 -16.26
CA TYR A 22 -2.50 -20.26 -16.58
C TYR A 22 -2.18 -21.35 -17.59
N LYS A 23 -2.76 -22.55 -17.42
CA LYS A 23 -2.57 -23.65 -18.36
C LYS A 23 -3.06 -23.29 -19.77
N VAL A 24 -4.24 -22.66 -19.88
CA VAL A 24 -4.75 -22.20 -21.18
C VAL A 24 -3.80 -21.22 -21.84
N MET A 25 -3.29 -20.23 -21.10
CA MET A 25 -2.32 -19.28 -21.65
C MET A 25 -1.01 -19.96 -22.06
N ILE A 26 -0.48 -20.87 -21.24
CA ILE A 26 0.74 -21.63 -21.55
C ILE A 26 0.55 -22.48 -22.81
N ASP A 27 -0.60 -23.14 -22.97
CA ASP A 27 -0.90 -23.96 -24.14
C ASP A 27 -0.92 -23.09 -25.42
N ILE A 28 -1.61 -21.94 -25.40
CA ILE A 28 -1.64 -21.00 -26.54
C ILE A 28 -0.21 -20.56 -26.92
N VAL A 29 0.57 -20.15 -25.93
CA VAL A 29 1.93 -19.66 -26.15
C VAL A 29 2.86 -20.77 -26.65
N ASN A 30 2.70 -22.00 -26.15
CA ASN A 30 3.48 -23.15 -26.61
C ASN A 30 3.15 -23.52 -28.06
N ASP A 31 1.88 -23.48 -28.44
CA ASP A 31 1.44 -23.72 -29.81
C ASP A 31 2.06 -22.70 -30.77
N VAL A 32 2.02 -21.41 -30.41
CA VAL A 32 2.68 -20.32 -31.14
C VAL A 32 4.19 -20.58 -31.30
N CYS A 33 4.90 -20.88 -30.19
CA CYS A 33 6.33 -21.15 -30.25
C CYS A 33 6.66 -22.37 -31.13
N LEU A 34 5.77 -23.37 -31.19
CA LEU A 34 5.96 -24.58 -31.95
C LEU A 34 5.73 -24.35 -33.45
N GLU A 35 4.72 -23.56 -33.82
CA GLU A 35 4.48 -23.15 -35.21
C GLU A 35 5.65 -22.33 -35.76
N ILE A 36 6.15 -21.35 -35.00
CA ILE A 36 7.32 -20.53 -35.40
C ILE A 36 8.57 -21.39 -35.54
N ARG A 37 8.82 -22.31 -34.58
CA ARG A 37 9.98 -23.22 -34.66
C ARG A 37 9.91 -24.13 -35.88
N LYS A 38 8.73 -24.63 -36.24
CA LYS A 38 8.54 -25.41 -37.47
C LYS A 38 8.84 -24.57 -38.71
N PHE A 39 8.32 -23.33 -38.77
CA PHE A 39 8.59 -22.41 -39.87
C PHE A 39 10.09 -22.10 -39.99
N ALA A 40 10.74 -21.70 -38.90
CA ALA A 40 12.17 -21.36 -38.89
C ALA A 40 13.05 -22.54 -39.31
N LYS A 41 12.75 -23.75 -38.82
CA LYS A 41 13.47 -24.97 -39.21
C LYS A 41 13.34 -25.28 -40.71
N MET A 42 12.18 -24.99 -41.31
CA MET A 42 11.92 -25.29 -42.72
C MET A 42 12.42 -24.20 -43.66
N TYR A 43 12.37 -22.92 -43.25
CA TYR A 43 12.44 -21.79 -44.16
C TYR A 43 13.45 -20.68 -43.80
N ILE A 44 14.12 -20.78 -42.65
CA ILE A 44 15.12 -19.80 -42.18
C ILE A 44 16.47 -20.48 -41.95
N ASN A 45 16.51 -21.56 -41.15
CA ASN A 45 17.76 -22.13 -40.66
C ASN A 45 18.55 -22.85 -41.76
N GLY A 46 19.82 -22.48 -41.94
CA GLY A 46 20.79 -23.22 -42.76
C GLY A 46 20.59 -23.11 -44.27
N LEU A 47 19.90 -22.05 -44.74
CA LEU A 47 19.62 -21.82 -46.15
C LEU A 47 20.61 -20.81 -46.74
N ASN A 48 21.25 -21.18 -47.85
CA ASN A 48 22.06 -20.26 -48.65
C ASN A 48 21.39 -20.10 -50.02
N LEU A 49 20.62 -19.03 -50.18
CA LEU A 49 19.89 -18.72 -51.41
C LEU A 49 20.60 -17.59 -52.16
N GLU A 50 20.89 -17.83 -53.44
CA GLU A 50 21.45 -16.82 -54.34
C GLU A 50 20.31 -16.00 -54.96
N TYR A 51 19.87 -14.95 -54.26
CA TYR A 51 18.70 -14.16 -54.68
C TYR A 51 18.88 -13.47 -56.05
N ASP A 52 20.10 -13.07 -56.41
CA ASP A 52 20.39 -12.45 -57.71
C ASP A 52 20.22 -13.45 -58.86
N THR A 53 20.62 -14.72 -58.67
CA THR A 53 20.42 -15.77 -59.68
C THR A 53 18.96 -16.18 -59.78
N CYS A 54 18.21 -16.14 -58.67
CA CYS A 54 16.76 -16.31 -58.66
C CYS A 54 16.03 -15.18 -59.42
N ALA A 55 16.46 -13.94 -59.26
CA ALA A 55 15.90 -12.79 -59.96
C ALA A 55 16.17 -12.85 -61.48
N ALA A 56 17.39 -13.23 -61.88
CA ALA A 56 17.72 -13.48 -63.28
C ALA A 56 16.90 -14.64 -63.88
N CYS A 57 16.70 -15.71 -63.11
CA CYS A 57 15.85 -16.83 -63.52
C CYS A 57 14.37 -16.44 -63.65
N LEU A 58 13.87 -15.52 -62.80
CA LEU A 58 12.55 -14.95 -62.93
C LEU A 58 12.42 -14.16 -64.24
N ASP A 59 13.39 -13.28 -64.56
CA ASP A 59 13.37 -12.50 -65.80
C ASP A 59 13.39 -13.41 -67.06
N GLU A 60 14.18 -14.50 -67.04
CA GLU A 60 14.20 -15.52 -68.11
C GLU A 60 12.86 -16.26 -68.26
N LEU A 61 12.23 -16.62 -67.13
CA LEU A 61 10.91 -17.25 -67.12
C LEU A 61 9.83 -16.30 -67.66
N MET A 62 9.90 -15.02 -67.30
CA MET A 62 8.99 -13.99 -67.81
C MET A 62 9.10 -13.81 -69.32
N ALA A 63 10.33 -13.79 -69.85
CA ALA A 63 10.58 -13.75 -71.29
C ALA A 63 9.98 -14.96 -72.01
N SER A 64 10.12 -16.18 -71.45
CA SER A 64 9.52 -17.40 -72.02
C SER A 64 7.99 -17.35 -72.08
N TRP A 65 7.36 -16.61 -71.17
CA TRP A 65 5.91 -16.43 -71.12
C TRP A 65 5.39 -15.24 -71.92
N ASN A 66 6.27 -14.47 -72.59
CA ASN A 66 5.96 -13.20 -73.24
C ASN A 66 5.27 -12.20 -72.29
N MET A 67 5.74 -12.13 -71.04
CA MET A 67 5.19 -11.26 -70.01
C MET A 67 6.29 -10.37 -69.42
N ASP A 68 5.91 -9.22 -68.89
CA ASP A 68 6.81 -8.37 -68.11
C ASP A 68 6.67 -8.70 -66.62
N ALA A 69 7.80 -8.75 -65.89
CA ALA A 69 7.84 -8.97 -64.45
C ALA A 69 7.04 -7.92 -63.66
N SER A 70 6.82 -6.74 -64.24
CA SER A 70 5.93 -5.68 -63.71
C SER A 70 4.45 -6.08 -63.65
N GLN A 71 4.04 -7.14 -64.37
CA GLN A 71 2.65 -7.64 -64.38
C GLN A 71 2.28 -8.44 -63.13
N PHE A 72 3.24 -8.73 -62.25
CA PHE A 72 3.01 -9.41 -60.98
C PHE A 72 3.19 -8.47 -59.79
N SER A 73 2.08 -8.21 -59.09
CA SER A 73 2.09 -7.38 -57.89
C SER A 73 2.55 -8.18 -56.67
N THR A 74 2.29 -9.50 -56.64
CA THR A 74 2.59 -10.35 -55.47
C THR A 74 3.10 -11.75 -55.82
N SER A 75 3.77 -12.39 -54.86
CA SER A 75 4.20 -13.80 -54.95
C SER A 75 3.05 -14.79 -55.17
N LYS A 76 1.84 -14.46 -54.69
CA LYS A 76 0.63 -15.25 -54.88
C LYS A 76 0.17 -15.28 -56.34
N GLU A 77 0.18 -14.13 -57.02
CA GLU A 77 -0.19 -14.00 -58.43
C GLU A 77 0.79 -14.77 -59.33
N PHE A 78 2.08 -14.65 -59.05
CA PHE A 78 3.12 -15.43 -59.72
C PHE A 78 2.89 -16.94 -59.53
N TRP A 79 2.62 -17.38 -58.29
CA TRP A 79 2.42 -18.79 -57.97
C TRP A 79 1.20 -19.41 -58.68
N GLU A 80 0.08 -18.68 -58.79
CA GLU A 80 -1.09 -19.16 -59.51
C GLU A 80 -0.86 -19.26 -61.02
N LYS A 81 -0.10 -18.33 -61.61
CA LYS A 81 0.27 -18.43 -63.03
C LYS A 81 1.29 -19.53 -63.31
N ASN A 82 2.28 -19.71 -62.44
CA ASN A 82 3.28 -20.78 -62.57
C ASN A 82 2.67 -22.19 -62.54
N LYS A 83 1.50 -22.37 -61.93
CA LYS A 83 0.75 -23.64 -61.96
C LYS A 83 0.04 -23.92 -63.29
N ILE A 84 -0.30 -22.87 -64.03
CA ILE A 84 -1.16 -22.95 -65.22
C ILE A 84 -0.30 -22.93 -66.50
N LYS A 85 0.78 -22.15 -66.49
CA LYS A 85 1.67 -22.00 -67.65
C LYS A 85 2.65 -23.17 -67.74
N LEU A 86 2.87 -23.65 -68.97
CA LEU A 86 3.95 -24.59 -69.25
C LEU A 86 5.29 -23.89 -69.03
N VAL A 87 6.16 -24.54 -68.26
CA VAL A 87 7.54 -24.07 -67.98
C VAL A 87 8.48 -24.96 -68.77
N ASP A 88 9.38 -24.35 -69.52
CA ASP A 88 10.37 -25.09 -70.30
C ASP A 88 11.19 -26.03 -69.41
N GLU A 89 11.39 -27.26 -69.90
CA GLU A 89 12.11 -28.33 -69.20
C GLU A 89 13.55 -27.91 -68.82
N SER A 90 14.17 -27.05 -69.64
CA SER A 90 15.50 -26.48 -69.42
C SER A 90 15.55 -25.51 -68.25
N ILE A 91 14.51 -24.70 -68.05
CA ILE A 91 14.39 -23.74 -66.94
C ILE A 91 14.02 -24.48 -65.64
N ARG A 92 13.09 -25.44 -65.72
CA ARG A 92 12.62 -26.22 -64.57
C ARG A 92 13.75 -27.03 -63.88
N LYS A 93 14.78 -27.44 -64.64
CA LYS A 93 15.94 -28.17 -64.11
C LYS A 93 16.96 -27.27 -63.39
N LYS A 94 16.91 -25.95 -63.56
CA LYS A 94 17.85 -25.02 -62.93
C LYS A 94 17.63 -24.96 -61.42
N GLN A 95 18.72 -24.86 -60.65
CA GLN A 95 18.64 -24.70 -59.19
C GLN A 95 17.96 -23.39 -58.81
N ALA A 96 18.26 -22.30 -59.53
CA ALA A 96 17.62 -20.99 -59.35
C ALA A 96 16.08 -21.02 -59.50
N TYR A 97 15.53 -21.90 -60.34
CA TYR A 97 14.08 -22.08 -60.45
C TYR A 97 13.51 -22.79 -59.21
N LYS A 98 14.20 -23.81 -58.69
CA LYS A 98 13.78 -24.50 -57.45
C LYS A 98 13.83 -23.55 -56.24
N ASP A 99 14.85 -22.71 -56.18
CA ASP A 99 15.02 -21.70 -55.14
C ASP A 99 13.96 -20.60 -55.24
N LEU A 100 13.60 -20.17 -56.45
CA LEU A 100 12.49 -19.23 -56.70
C LEU A 100 11.13 -19.80 -56.23
N VAL A 101 10.86 -21.08 -56.53
CA VAL A 101 9.69 -21.82 -56.05
C VAL A 101 9.68 -21.88 -54.52
N PHE A 102 10.82 -22.21 -53.91
CA PHE A 102 10.99 -22.25 -52.47
C PHE A 102 10.73 -20.89 -51.79
N ILE A 103 11.22 -19.77 -52.36
CA ILE A 103 10.96 -18.42 -51.86
C ILE A 103 9.45 -18.11 -51.86
N CYS A 104 8.73 -18.52 -52.91
CA CYS A 104 7.28 -18.34 -53.00
C CYS A 104 6.53 -19.18 -51.96
N GLU A 105 6.93 -20.43 -51.75
CA GLU A 105 6.35 -21.30 -50.72
C GLU A 105 6.59 -20.77 -49.31
N ARG A 106 7.80 -20.27 -49.03
CA ARG A 106 8.14 -19.58 -47.78
C ARG A 106 7.22 -18.39 -47.53
N ALA A 107 7.11 -17.49 -48.52
CA ALA A 107 6.30 -16.28 -48.42
C ALA A 107 4.82 -16.62 -48.15
N ARG A 108 4.26 -17.57 -48.92
CA ARG A 108 2.89 -18.02 -48.75
C ARG A 108 2.63 -18.63 -47.37
N THR A 109 3.55 -19.46 -46.89
CA THR A 109 3.42 -20.10 -45.57
C THR A 109 3.48 -19.05 -44.46
N PHE A 110 4.38 -18.08 -44.57
CA PHE A 110 4.52 -16.97 -43.64
C PHE A 110 3.26 -16.09 -43.60
N GLU A 111 2.75 -15.67 -44.75
CA GLU A 111 1.54 -14.84 -44.87
C GLU A 111 0.28 -15.51 -44.34
N HIS A 112 0.20 -16.84 -44.39
CA HIS A 112 -0.90 -17.59 -43.80
C HIS A 112 -0.76 -17.77 -42.29
N MET A 113 0.46 -17.98 -41.80
CA MET A 113 0.75 -18.31 -40.41
C MET A 113 0.69 -17.08 -39.50
N ILE A 114 1.38 -15.99 -39.87
CA ILE A 114 1.62 -14.84 -38.99
C ILE A 114 0.36 -14.14 -38.50
N PRO A 115 -0.69 -13.91 -39.31
CA PRO A 115 -1.92 -13.29 -38.81
C PRO A 115 -2.58 -14.08 -37.68
N ASN A 116 -2.61 -15.41 -37.80
CA ASN A 116 -3.23 -16.30 -36.80
C ASN A 116 -2.41 -16.32 -35.50
N ILE A 117 -1.07 -16.38 -35.62
CA ILE A 117 -0.17 -16.33 -34.47
C ILE A 117 -0.31 -15.00 -33.73
N ARG A 118 -0.30 -13.88 -34.47
CA ARG A 118 -0.48 -12.54 -33.92
C ARG A 118 -1.82 -12.43 -33.19
N GLU A 119 -2.91 -12.85 -33.83
CA GLU A 119 -4.25 -12.83 -33.22
C GLU A 119 -4.26 -13.65 -31.93
N SER A 120 -3.70 -14.86 -31.95
CA SER A 120 -3.62 -15.74 -30.78
C SER A 120 -2.82 -15.10 -29.62
N LEU A 121 -1.70 -14.44 -29.88
CA LEU A 121 -0.91 -13.76 -28.85
C LEU A 121 -1.62 -12.52 -28.29
N VAL A 122 -2.25 -11.73 -29.16
CA VAL A 122 -2.99 -10.52 -28.74
C VAL A 122 -4.22 -10.91 -27.92
N GLU A 123 -4.96 -11.94 -28.33
CA GLU A 123 -6.07 -12.51 -27.56
C GLU A 123 -5.57 -13.07 -26.22
N CYS A 124 -4.46 -13.84 -26.22
CA CYS A 124 -3.85 -14.33 -24.99
C CYS A 124 -3.49 -13.21 -24.01
N ALA A 125 -2.86 -12.13 -24.49
CA ALA A 125 -2.49 -11.00 -23.66
C ALA A 125 -3.73 -10.25 -23.12
N ARG A 126 -4.70 -9.93 -23.98
CA ARG A 126 -5.84 -9.07 -23.60
C ARG A 126 -6.95 -9.80 -22.86
N ASP A 127 -7.33 -10.99 -23.32
CA ASP A 127 -8.51 -11.69 -22.83
C ASP A 127 -8.21 -12.65 -21.68
N HIS A 128 -6.96 -13.09 -21.55
CA HIS A 128 -6.53 -13.97 -20.48
C HIS A 128 -5.61 -13.23 -19.49
N LEU A 129 -4.42 -12.80 -19.93
CA LEU A 129 -3.39 -12.26 -19.04
C LEU A 129 -3.82 -10.96 -18.34
N TYR A 130 -4.08 -9.88 -19.09
CA TYR A 130 -4.44 -8.57 -18.54
C TYR A 130 -5.78 -8.61 -17.79
N LYS A 131 -6.65 -9.56 -18.15
CA LYS A 131 -7.95 -9.70 -17.53
C LYS A 131 -7.86 -10.26 -16.12
N TYR A 132 -7.08 -11.33 -15.94
CA TYR A 132 -7.04 -12.11 -14.70
C TYR A 132 -5.82 -11.82 -13.82
N CYS A 133 -4.71 -11.34 -14.37
CA CYS A 133 -3.54 -10.87 -13.61
C CYS A 133 -3.72 -9.38 -13.28
N ARG A 134 -4.40 -9.11 -12.17
CA ARG A 134 -4.76 -7.75 -11.72
C ARG A 134 -4.02 -7.34 -10.46
N SER A 135 -3.85 -6.03 -10.34
CA SER A 135 -3.46 -5.36 -9.13
C SER A 135 -4.42 -5.63 -7.98
N PHE A 136 -3.87 -5.58 -6.77
CA PHE A 136 -4.61 -5.50 -5.51
C PHE A 136 -4.18 -4.27 -4.68
N ILE A 137 -3.57 -3.26 -5.31
CA ILE A 137 -3.12 -2.04 -4.62
C ILE A 137 -4.30 -1.28 -3.98
N GLU A 138 -5.50 -1.38 -4.55
CA GLU A 138 -6.72 -0.78 -3.98
C GLU A 138 -7.06 -1.35 -2.58
N GLU A 139 -6.57 -2.55 -2.24
CA GLU A 139 -6.80 -3.16 -0.92
C GLU A 139 -5.94 -2.51 0.19
N THR A 140 -4.94 -1.70 -0.16
CA THR A 140 -4.09 -0.98 0.82
C THR A 140 -4.60 0.42 1.16
N TYR A 141 -5.69 0.88 0.54
CA TYR A 141 -6.33 2.19 0.77
C TYR A 141 -5.37 3.40 0.76
N ASP A 142 -4.28 3.34 -0.02
CA ASP A 142 -3.19 4.35 -0.12
C ASP A 142 -2.44 4.72 1.18
N GLU A 143 -2.90 4.27 2.35
CA GLU A 143 -2.34 4.61 3.66
C GLU A 143 -1.36 3.53 4.18
N VAL A 144 -1.58 2.26 3.83
CA VAL A 144 -0.79 1.14 4.38
C VAL A 144 0.23 0.63 3.38
N GLN A 145 1.49 0.99 3.57
CA GLN A 145 2.57 0.50 2.71
C GLN A 145 2.91 -0.96 3.00
N ILE A 146 2.58 -1.85 2.06
CA ILE A 146 2.88 -3.28 2.09
C ILE A 146 3.74 -3.61 0.88
N ARG A 147 5.02 -3.90 1.15
CA ARG A 147 6.06 -4.09 0.13
C ARG A 147 5.70 -5.14 -0.93
N PRO A 148 5.26 -6.37 -0.57
CA PRO A 148 4.88 -7.35 -1.59
C PRO A 148 3.75 -6.91 -2.53
N ILE A 149 2.84 -6.04 -2.08
CA ILE A 149 1.74 -5.53 -2.91
C ILE A 149 2.27 -4.49 -3.90
N ILE A 150 3.11 -3.57 -3.43
CA ILE A 150 3.73 -2.52 -4.24
C ILE A 150 4.62 -3.14 -5.33
N GLU A 151 5.52 -4.08 -4.95
CA GLU A 151 6.40 -4.76 -5.89
C GLU A 151 5.62 -5.52 -6.97
N TYR A 152 4.46 -6.08 -6.62
CA TYR A 152 3.61 -6.78 -7.56
C TYR A 152 2.87 -5.83 -8.51
N GLU A 153 2.48 -4.64 -8.05
CA GLU A 153 1.92 -3.60 -8.91
C GLU A 153 2.93 -3.09 -9.96
N GLU A 154 4.16 -2.84 -9.52
CA GLU A 154 5.26 -2.47 -10.40
C GLU A 154 5.54 -3.56 -11.43
N LEU A 155 5.52 -4.83 -11.01
CA LEU A 155 5.71 -5.99 -11.88
C LEU A 155 4.62 -6.08 -12.95
N ILE A 156 3.34 -5.93 -12.58
CA ILE A 156 2.22 -5.95 -13.54
C ILE A 156 2.37 -4.80 -14.55
N THR A 157 2.62 -3.60 -14.06
CA THR A 157 2.70 -2.39 -14.90
C THR A 157 3.86 -2.49 -15.88
N THR A 158 5.02 -2.93 -15.40
CA THR A 158 6.22 -3.10 -16.23
C THR A 158 6.04 -4.20 -17.26
N SER A 159 5.52 -5.37 -16.85
CA SER A 159 5.31 -6.51 -17.75
C SER A 159 4.30 -6.19 -18.85
N LYS A 160 3.22 -5.46 -18.51
CA LYS A 160 2.23 -5.01 -19.48
C LYS A 160 2.84 -4.07 -20.52
N LYS A 161 3.59 -3.06 -20.06
CA LYS A 161 4.28 -2.12 -20.95
C LYS A 161 5.25 -2.84 -21.88
N GLU A 162 6.01 -3.80 -21.37
CA GLU A 162 6.97 -4.60 -22.16
C GLU A 162 6.25 -5.41 -23.26
N ILE A 163 5.15 -6.08 -22.93
CA ILE A 163 4.38 -6.87 -23.90
C ILE A 163 3.74 -5.96 -24.95
N ASP A 164 3.12 -4.85 -24.54
CA ASP A 164 2.47 -3.92 -25.48
C ASP A 164 3.51 -3.32 -26.44
N GLN A 165 4.69 -2.92 -25.96
CA GLN A 165 5.80 -2.42 -26.80
C GLN A 165 6.30 -3.45 -27.82
N LYS A 166 6.37 -4.73 -27.43
CA LYS A 166 6.75 -5.82 -28.34
C LYS A 166 5.66 -6.11 -29.36
N ILE A 167 4.39 -6.06 -28.98
CA ILE A 167 3.24 -6.19 -29.90
C ILE A 167 3.24 -5.04 -30.92
N ASP A 168 3.51 -3.82 -30.49
CA ASP A 168 3.59 -2.67 -31.39
C ASP A 168 4.76 -2.78 -32.37
N SER A 169 5.93 -3.20 -31.88
CA SER A 169 7.09 -3.51 -32.74
C SER A 169 6.77 -4.60 -33.76
N LEU A 170 6.08 -5.66 -33.34
CA LEU A 170 5.62 -6.74 -34.22
C LEU A 170 4.66 -6.21 -35.30
N ASN A 171 3.69 -5.37 -34.92
CA ASN A 171 2.75 -4.77 -35.87
C ASN A 171 3.47 -3.92 -36.92
N ASN A 172 4.45 -3.11 -36.49
CA ASN A 172 5.24 -2.29 -37.40
C ASN A 172 6.06 -3.13 -38.38
N ASN A 173 6.67 -4.22 -37.92
CA ASN A 173 7.42 -5.13 -38.79
C ASN A 173 6.51 -5.87 -39.78
N ILE A 174 5.30 -6.28 -39.36
CA ILE A 174 4.30 -6.88 -40.27
C ILE A 174 3.85 -5.87 -41.34
N LEU A 175 3.63 -4.60 -40.97
CA LEU A 175 3.28 -3.54 -41.92
C LEU A 175 4.41 -3.30 -42.93
N LYS A 176 5.65 -3.15 -42.45
CA LYS A 176 6.84 -3.02 -43.29
C LYS A 176 7.00 -4.19 -44.26
N TYR A 177 6.77 -5.42 -43.79
CA TYR A 177 6.76 -6.60 -44.66
C TYR A 177 5.67 -6.50 -45.74
N GLY A 178 4.49 -6.04 -45.35
CA GLY A 178 3.36 -5.81 -46.26
C GLY A 178 3.62 -4.77 -47.35
N GLU A 179 4.42 -3.74 -47.07
CA GLU A 179 4.82 -2.70 -48.02
C GLU A 179 5.89 -3.20 -49.01
N MET A 180 6.84 -3.99 -48.51
CA MET A 180 7.98 -4.42 -49.33
C MET A 180 7.65 -5.59 -50.28
N LYS A 181 6.54 -6.29 -50.09
CA LYS A 181 6.20 -7.51 -50.87
C LYS A 181 5.79 -7.25 -52.33
N SER A 182 5.62 -5.99 -52.71
CA SER A 182 5.22 -5.54 -54.05
C SER A 182 6.14 -4.40 -54.51
N PRO A 183 6.61 -4.40 -55.78
CA PRO A 183 6.36 -5.38 -56.84
C PRO A 183 7.11 -6.71 -56.63
N PHE A 184 6.62 -7.81 -57.21
CA PHE A 184 7.16 -9.16 -56.95
C PHE A 184 8.63 -9.34 -57.37
N ARG A 185 9.08 -8.65 -58.42
CA ARG A 185 10.50 -8.68 -58.84
C ARG A 185 11.44 -8.14 -57.75
N ASP A 186 11.03 -7.08 -57.07
CA ASP A 186 11.78 -6.48 -55.96
C ASP A 186 11.77 -7.39 -54.73
N PHE A 187 10.67 -8.12 -54.52
CA PHE A 187 10.58 -9.12 -53.45
C PHE A 187 11.62 -10.23 -53.59
N ILE A 188 11.92 -10.65 -54.82
CA ILE A 188 12.96 -11.67 -55.10
C ILE A 188 14.37 -11.06 -55.03
N SER A 189 14.61 -9.93 -55.70
CA SER A 189 15.95 -9.29 -55.74
C SER A 189 16.42 -8.81 -54.37
N LYS A 190 15.51 -8.34 -53.51
CA LYS A 190 15.79 -7.94 -52.12
C LYS A 190 15.48 -9.06 -51.12
N GLY A 191 15.45 -10.32 -51.56
CA GLY A 191 14.99 -11.46 -50.76
C GLY A 191 15.77 -11.69 -49.45
N ASN A 192 17.04 -11.26 -49.37
CA ASN A 192 17.80 -11.22 -48.12
C ASN A 192 17.14 -10.33 -47.05
N ILE A 193 16.67 -9.15 -47.44
CA ILE A 193 16.01 -8.21 -46.52
C ILE A 193 14.65 -8.76 -46.08
N HIS A 194 13.93 -9.42 -46.99
CA HIS A 194 12.67 -10.09 -46.66
C HIS A 194 12.86 -11.25 -45.70
N ALA A 195 13.88 -12.08 -45.91
CA ALA A 195 14.20 -13.19 -45.02
C ALA A 195 14.57 -12.71 -43.62
N ALA A 196 15.41 -11.67 -43.52
CA ALA A 196 15.75 -11.04 -42.24
C ALA A 196 14.51 -10.48 -41.52
N LEU A 197 13.61 -9.81 -42.26
CA LEU A 197 12.38 -9.28 -41.66
C LEU A 197 11.41 -10.40 -41.20
N MET A 198 11.31 -11.51 -41.95
CA MET A 198 10.55 -12.70 -41.53
C MET A 198 11.13 -13.33 -40.26
N GLU A 199 12.46 -13.35 -40.15
CA GLU A 199 13.17 -13.81 -38.95
C GLU A 199 12.92 -12.90 -37.76
N GLU A 200 13.07 -11.57 -37.92
CA GLU A 200 12.75 -10.58 -36.89
C GLU A 200 11.32 -10.71 -36.37
N ILE A 201 10.33 -10.85 -37.27
CA ILE A 201 8.93 -11.09 -36.91
C ILE A 201 8.78 -12.40 -36.12
N SER A 202 9.46 -13.46 -36.54
CA SER A 202 9.44 -14.76 -35.86
C SER A 202 10.04 -14.68 -34.45
N VAL A 203 11.16 -13.97 -34.30
CA VAL A 203 11.82 -13.72 -33.01
C VAL A 203 10.92 -12.91 -32.08
N LEU A 204 10.34 -11.80 -32.55
CA LEU A 204 9.44 -10.97 -31.74
C LEU A 204 8.23 -11.75 -31.20
N ASN A 205 7.63 -12.64 -32.01
CA ASN A 205 6.54 -13.48 -31.52
C ASN A 205 7.01 -14.45 -30.41
N ILE A 206 8.22 -15.00 -30.50
CA ILE A 206 8.81 -15.83 -29.44
C ILE A 206 9.11 -14.99 -28.18
N GLU A 207 9.59 -13.75 -28.34
CA GLU A 207 9.85 -12.86 -27.21
C GLU A 207 8.58 -12.45 -26.46
N ILE A 208 7.49 -12.17 -27.18
CA ILE A 208 6.16 -11.91 -26.59
C ILE A 208 5.70 -13.15 -25.83
N ALA A 209 5.80 -14.32 -26.46
CA ALA A 209 5.50 -15.61 -25.83
C ALA A 209 6.28 -15.84 -24.52
N HIS A 210 7.59 -15.56 -24.51
CA HIS A 210 8.42 -15.66 -23.31
C HIS A 210 8.06 -14.63 -22.24
N ALA A 211 7.73 -13.39 -22.63
CA ALA A 211 7.29 -12.35 -21.69
C ALA A 211 5.97 -12.76 -21.00
N ILE A 212 5.01 -13.31 -21.76
CA ILE A 212 3.75 -13.85 -21.20
C ILE A 212 4.04 -14.99 -20.21
N LYS A 213 4.90 -15.96 -20.58
CA LYS A 213 5.29 -17.07 -19.69
C LYS A 213 5.95 -16.59 -18.40
N LYS A 214 6.83 -15.61 -18.50
CA LYS A 214 7.50 -15.00 -17.35
C LYS A 214 6.48 -14.38 -16.40
N TRP A 215 5.57 -13.54 -16.91
CA TRP A 215 4.52 -12.94 -16.09
C TRP A 215 3.65 -14.02 -15.44
N ILE A 216 3.24 -15.07 -16.16
CA ILE A 216 2.47 -16.18 -15.57
C ILE A 216 3.22 -16.83 -14.39
N ALA A 217 4.52 -17.08 -14.55
CA ALA A 217 5.33 -17.67 -13.49
C ALA A 217 5.43 -16.76 -12.25
N ASP A 218 5.66 -15.46 -12.47
CA ASP A 218 5.68 -14.46 -11.40
C ASP A 218 4.32 -14.37 -10.70
N ASP A 219 3.23 -14.34 -11.47
CA ASP A 219 1.84 -14.28 -10.99
C ASP A 219 1.46 -15.51 -10.16
N ALA A 220 1.90 -16.69 -10.58
CA ALA A 220 1.67 -17.96 -9.88
C ALA A 220 2.48 -18.06 -8.58
N SER A 221 3.68 -17.46 -8.53
CA SER A 221 4.52 -17.43 -7.32
C SER A 221 4.05 -16.42 -6.27
N TYR A 222 3.22 -15.46 -6.67
CA TYR A 222 2.82 -14.34 -5.82
C TYR A 222 2.10 -14.73 -4.51
N PRO A 223 1.12 -15.66 -4.50
CA PRO A 223 0.48 -16.11 -3.25
C PRO A 223 1.45 -16.67 -2.21
N GLU A 224 2.55 -17.28 -2.66
CA GLU A 224 3.59 -17.82 -1.79
C GLU A 224 4.43 -16.70 -1.18
N ARG A 225 4.77 -15.66 -1.96
CA ARG A 225 5.46 -14.46 -1.44
C ARG A 225 4.63 -13.77 -0.36
N LEU A 226 3.31 -13.66 -0.55
CA LEU A 226 2.41 -13.12 0.48
C LEU A 226 2.42 -13.96 1.75
N LEU A 227 2.46 -15.28 1.62
CA LEU A 227 2.50 -16.20 2.76
C LEU A 227 3.82 -16.09 3.52
N GLN A 228 4.94 -15.98 2.82
CA GLN A 228 6.27 -15.75 3.41
C GLN A 228 6.30 -14.45 4.23
N GLU A 229 5.73 -13.37 3.70
CA GLU A 229 5.62 -12.09 4.43
C GLU A 229 4.75 -12.22 5.69
N VAL A 230 3.65 -12.97 5.64
CA VAL A 230 2.82 -13.25 6.82
C VAL A 230 3.61 -14.02 7.88
N PHE A 231 4.38 -15.04 7.49
CA PHE A 231 5.24 -15.79 8.42
C PHE A 231 6.32 -14.91 9.05
N PHE A 232 6.98 -14.07 8.25
CA PHE A 232 7.96 -13.11 8.76
C PHE A 232 7.33 -12.16 9.78
N ASN A 233 6.16 -11.59 9.47
CA ASN A 233 5.44 -10.70 10.36
C ASN A 233 4.99 -11.39 11.66
N ASN A 234 4.60 -12.67 11.61
CA ASN A 234 4.27 -13.45 12.81
C ASN A 234 5.48 -13.61 13.73
N SER A 235 6.63 -14.01 13.19
CA SER A 235 7.87 -14.15 13.98
C SER A 235 8.34 -12.81 14.55
N TYR A 236 8.22 -11.73 13.77
CA TYR A 236 8.55 -10.39 14.25
C TYR A 236 7.59 -9.94 15.37
N LYS A 237 6.29 -10.22 15.25
CA LYS A 237 5.28 -9.98 16.29
C LYS A 237 5.58 -10.72 17.58
N GLU A 238 5.98 -11.99 17.52
CA GLU A 238 6.38 -12.77 18.69
C GLU A 238 7.55 -12.11 19.44
N ASN A 239 8.56 -11.63 18.72
CA ASN A 239 9.68 -10.90 19.31
C ASN A 239 9.25 -9.59 20.00
N LEU A 240 8.32 -8.83 19.39
CA LEU A 240 7.80 -7.60 19.99
C LEU A 240 6.96 -7.88 21.25
N VAL A 241 6.18 -8.95 21.26
CA VAL A 241 5.41 -9.38 22.43
C VAL A 241 6.34 -9.76 23.58
N GLU A 242 7.43 -10.48 23.31
CA GLU A 242 8.43 -10.81 24.33
C GLU A 242 9.15 -9.54 24.85
N ASN A 243 9.41 -8.55 23.99
CA ASN A 243 9.97 -7.27 24.42
C ASN A 243 9.02 -6.49 25.33
N ILE A 244 7.71 -6.47 25.01
CA ILE A 244 6.70 -5.89 25.90
C ILE A 244 6.72 -6.58 27.26
N ARG A 245 6.80 -7.92 27.28
CA ARG A 245 6.83 -8.68 28.52
C ARG A 245 8.02 -8.30 29.40
N LYS A 246 9.21 -8.14 28.81
CA LYS A 246 10.42 -7.70 29.52
C LYS A 246 10.27 -6.28 30.07
N LEU A 247 9.73 -5.36 29.28
CA LEU A 247 9.46 -3.99 29.72
C LEU A 247 8.42 -3.94 30.84
N GLU A 248 7.39 -4.79 30.81
CA GLU A 248 6.41 -4.93 31.89
C GLU A 248 7.05 -5.45 33.18
N GLU A 249 7.91 -6.47 33.09
CA GLU A 249 8.67 -6.98 34.22
C GLU A 249 9.57 -5.88 34.82
N GLU A 250 10.28 -5.13 33.98
CA GLU A 250 11.13 -4.00 34.39
C GLU A 250 10.31 -2.88 35.06
N LYS A 251 9.20 -2.48 34.46
CA LYS A 251 8.26 -1.50 35.02
C LYS A 251 7.76 -1.95 36.39
N GLN A 252 7.36 -3.21 36.54
CA GLN A 252 6.89 -3.74 37.83
C GLN A 252 7.98 -3.68 38.91
N VAL A 253 9.23 -3.97 38.56
CA VAL A 253 10.37 -3.85 39.49
C VAL A 253 10.58 -2.39 39.90
N MET A 254 10.57 -1.45 38.95
CA MET A 254 10.69 -0.02 39.24
C MET A 254 9.56 0.50 40.14
N VAL A 255 8.31 0.13 39.86
CA VAL A 255 7.15 0.52 40.68
C VAL A 255 7.30 -0.02 42.11
N LYS A 256 7.70 -1.28 42.29
CA LYS A 256 7.94 -1.85 43.62
C LYS A 256 9.07 -1.12 44.37
N ASN A 257 10.12 -0.69 43.67
CA ASN A 257 11.22 0.06 44.27
C ASN A 257 10.79 1.48 44.65
N LEU A 258 9.99 2.14 43.81
CA LEU A 258 9.39 3.44 44.08
C LEU A 258 8.50 3.39 45.33
N ASP A 259 7.66 2.36 45.46
CA ASP A 259 6.81 2.15 46.64
C ASP A 259 7.64 1.98 47.92
N LYS A 260 8.73 1.20 47.87
CA LYS A 260 9.66 1.05 49.00
C LYS A 260 10.28 2.41 49.36
N LYS A 261 10.74 3.17 48.37
CA LYS A 261 11.29 4.52 48.57
C LYS A 261 10.25 5.49 49.13
N HIS A 262 8.97 5.39 48.74
CA HIS A 262 7.89 6.18 49.33
C HIS A 262 7.71 5.91 50.82
N ARG A 263 7.76 4.64 51.24
CA ARG A 263 7.67 4.27 52.67
C ARG A 263 8.85 4.81 53.48
N VAL A 264 10.08 4.69 52.95
CA VAL A 264 11.29 5.24 53.59
C VAL A 264 11.17 6.76 53.72
N ASN A 265 10.84 7.46 52.63
CA ASN A 265 10.70 8.91 52.63
C ASN A 265 9.65 9.39 53.66
N TYR A 266 8.53 8.66 53.80
CA TYR A 266 7.52 8.97 54.81
C TYR A 266 8.04 8.83 56.24
N SER A 267 8.87 7.81 56.52
CA SER A 267 9.54 7.65 57.82
C SER A 267 10.50 8.81 58.11
N VAL A 268 11.38 9.12 57.16
CA VAL A 268 12.36 10.21 57.28
C VAL A 268 11.64 11.55 57.48
N MET A 269 10.52 11.78 56.80
CA MET A 269 9.72 13.00 56.95
C MET A 269 9.14 13.14 58.35
N ARG A 270 8.64 12.04 58.93
CA ARG A 270 8.14 12.00 60.30
C ARG A 270 9.25 12.30 61.30
N ASP A 271 10.42 11.66 61.14
CA ASP A 271 11.57 11.84 62.01
C ASP A 271 12.09 13.28 61.93
N HIS A 272 12.20 13.85 60.73
CA HIS A 272 12.58 15.24 60.53
C HIS A 272 11.62 16.19 61.24
N ALA A 273 10.30 15.94 61.14
CA ALA A 273 9.29 16.75 61.83
C ALA A 273 9.40 16.66 63.36
N TYR A 274 9.70 15.46 63.88
CA TYR A 274 9.95 15.24 65.31
C TYR A 274 11.20 16.00 65.78
N HIS A 275 12.34 15.79 65.12
CA HIS A 275 13.60 16.46 65.48
C HIS A 275 13.52 17.98 65.35
N LYS A 276 12.79 18.50 64.37
CA LYS A 276 12.53 19.95 64.23
C LYS A 276 11.78 20.52 65.44
N LYS A 277 10.81 19.78 65.99
CA LYS A 277 10.07 20.18 67.21
C LYS A 277 10.97 20.12 68.44
N GLU A 278 11.73 19.04 68.62
CA GLU A 278 12.67 18.91 69.74
C GLU A 278 13.77 19.97 69.70
N LYS A 279 14.30 20.30 68.52
CA LYS A 279 15.25 21.41 68.33
C LYS A 279 14.68 22.73 68.85
N HIS A 280 13.41 23.01 68.56
CA HIS A 280 12.74 24.22 69.03
C HIS A 280 12.57 24.22 70.55
N LYS A 281 12.17 23.09 71.15
CA LYS A 281 12.06 22.96 72.61
C LYS A 281 13.39 23.18 73.31
N LEU A 282 14.46 22.51 72.85
CA LEU A 282 15.80 22.66 73.42
C LEU A 282 16.30 24.09 73.30
N LYS A 283 16.05 24.76 72.17
CA LYS A 283 16.40 26.17 71.99
C LYS A 283 15.69 27.06 73.04
N ASN A 284 14.38 26.89 73.22
CA ASN A 284 13.61 27.64 74.21
C ASN A 284 14.08 27.34 75.65
N SER A 285 14.42 26.08 75.95
CA SER A 285 14.99 25.68 77.25
C SER A 285 16.38 26.28 77.48
N LEU A 286 17.23 26.34 76.45
CA LEU A 286 18.55 26.97 76.51
C LEU A 286 18.41 28.47 76.79
N GLU A 287 17.54 29.17 76.07
CA GLU A 287 17.23 30.59 76.29
C GLU A 287 16.75 30.85 77.73
N THR A 288 15.90 29.95 78.26
CA THR A 288 15.40 30.04 79.65
C THR A 288 16.52 29.88 80.69
N VAL A 289 17.43 28.92 80.48
CA VAL A 289 18.58 28.72 81.38
C VAL A 289 19.56 29.88 81.28
N ASN A 290 19.81 30.38 80.06
CA ASN A 290 20.68 31.53 79.85
C ASN A 290 20.17 32.78 80.57
N PHE A 291 18.86 33.06 80.48
CA PHE A 291 18.23 34.15 81.24
C PHE A 291 18.39 33.98 82.77
N LYS A 292 18.35 32.74 83.29
CA LYS A 292 18.59 32.47 84.72
C LYS A 292 20.05 32.72 85.10
N ILE A 293 21.01 32.34 84.26
CA ILE A 293 22.44 32.63 84.46
C ILE A 293 22.65 34.14 84.50
N GLU A 294 22.16 34.89 83.50
CA GLU A 294 22.26 36.35 83.47
C GLU A 294 21.65 37.03 84.72
N LYS A 295 20.53 36.48 85.22
CA LYS A 295 19.92 36.97 86.47
C LYS A 295 20.78 36.68 87.69
N LEU A 296 21.37 35.48 87.79
CA LEU A 296 22.29 35.11 88.88
C LEU A 296 23.55 35.96 88.82
N GLU A 297 24.10 36.23 87.64
CA GLU A 297 25.25 37.13 87.46
C GLU A 297 24.98 38.54 87.97
N LYS A 298 23.81 39.11 87.65
CA LYS A 298 23.39 40.42 88.19
C LYS A 298 23.23 40.40 89.72
N GLN A 299 22.76 39.29 90.29
CA GLN A 299 22.63 39.14 91.75
C GLN A 299 23.98 38.99 92.43
N ILE A 300 24.90 38.22 91.85
CA ILE A 300 26.30 38.07 92.30
C ILE A 300 27.00 39.43 92.27
N GLU A 301 26.86 40.19 91.19
CA GLU A 301 27.42 41.54 91.08
C GLU A 301 26.87 42.47 92.18
N GLY A 302 25.56 42.44 92.42
CA GLY A 302 24.92 43.21 93.49
C GLY A 302 25.42 42.84 94.89
N ILE A 303 25.58 41.55 95.20
CA ILE A 303 26.12 41.09 96.49
C ILE A 303 27.61 41.41 96.61
N ASN A 304 28.39 41.36 95.53
CA ASN A 304 29.80 41.75 95.53
C ASN A 304 29.98 43.24 95.86
N ILE A 305 29.13 44.11 95.34
CA ILE A 305 29.09 45.53 95.72
C ILE A 305 28.76 45.67 97.22
N GLU A 306 27.73 44.97 97.71
CA GLU A 306 27.36 44.98 99.13
C GLU A 306 28.49 44.46 100.05
N ILE A 307 29.19 43.40 99.65
CA ILE A 307 30.37 42.86 100.35
C ILE A 307 31.51 43.88 100.39
N ASN A 308 31.77 44.59 99.29
CA ASN A 308 32.79 45.63 99.23
C ASN A 308 32.45 46.81 100.16
N ASP A 309 31.21 47.30 100.10
CA ASP A 309 30.73 48.37 100.99
C ASP A 309 30.81 47.96 102.48
N LEU A 310 30.45 46.71 102.81
CA LEU A 310 30.56 46.16 104.16
C LEU A 310 32.02 45.96 104.59
N LYS A 311 32.93 45.56 103.69
CA LYS A 311 34.38 45.45 103.95
C LYS A 311 34.99 46.83 104.25
N GLU A 312 34.62 47.85 103.47
CA GLU A 312 35.03 49.24 103.71
C GLU A 312 34.51 49.75 105.06
N ALA A 313 33.23 49.52 105.37
CA ALA A 313 32.63 49.92 106.66
C ALA A 313 33.23 49.19 107.88
N VAL A 314 33.73 47.96 107.71
CA VAL A 314 34.44 47.21 108.78
C VAL A 314 35.89 47.68 108.95
N ALA A 315 36.51 48.21 107.87
CA ALA A 315 37.87 48.72 107.84
C ALA A 315 38.00 50.21 108.26
N ASP A 316 36.91 50.96 108.25
CA ASP A 316 36.85 52.34 108.74
C ASP A 316 37.29 52.42 110.22
N LYS A 317 38.09 53.44 110.53
CA LYS A 317 38.80 53.61 111.82
C LYS A 317 38.06 54.53 112.80
N THR A 318 36.84 54.96 112.47
CA THR A 318 35.99 55.75 113.37
C THR A 318 35.60 54.93 114.62
N PRO A 319 35.46 55.53 115.82
CA PRO A 319 35.16 54.79 117.04
C PRO A 319 33.70 54.31 117.03
N ILE A 320 33.49 53.00 116.83
CA ILE A 320 32.18 52.33 116.83
C ILE A 320 32.08 51.43 118.06
N ALA A 321 30.88 51.29 118.63
CA ALA A 321 30.63 50.40 119.76
C ALA A 321 30.93 48.92 119.39
N PRO A 322 31.51 48.11 120.31
CA PRO A 322 31.92 46.73 120.01
C PRO A 322 30.78 45.83 119.47
N ARG A 323 29.53 46.11 119.88
CA ARG A 323 28.32 45.38 119.47
C ARG A 323 27.99 45.58 117.99
N ASP A 324 28.08 46.81 117.50
CA ASP A 324 27.74 47.18 116.12
C ASP A 324 28.81 46.68 115.14
N ARG A 325 30.07 46.65 115.58
CA ARG A 325 31.18 46.06 114.81
C ARG A 325 31.05 44.54 114.65
N GLN A 326 30.55 43.86 115.68
CA GLN A 326 30.25 42.43 115.61
C GLN A 326 29.05 42.13 114.71
N GLU A 327 28.06 43.02 114.67
CA GLU A 327 26.90 42.91 113.79
C GLU A 327 27.25 43.14 112.31
N LEU A 328 28.12 44.11 112.00
CA LEU A 328 28.68 44.31 110.66
C LEU A 328 29.47 43.08 110.17
N ARG A 329 30.26 42.46 111.06
CA ARG A 329 30.96 41.19 110.73
C ARG A 329 30.00 40.05 110.43
N ARG A 330 28.91 39.91 111.19
CA ARG A 330 27.87 38.90 110.91
C ARG A 330 27.14 39.16 109.59
N LYS A 331 26.88 40.43 109.25
CA LYS A 331 26.29 40.80 107.96
C LYS A 331 27.24 40.50 106.80
N LEU A 332 28.53 40.80 106.96
CA LEU A 332 29.56 40.45 105.99
C LEU A 332 29.67 38.93 105.79
N GLU A 333 29.77 38.15 106.87
CA GLU A 333 29.84 36.68 106.82
C GLU A 333 28.59 36.07 106.17
N LYS A 334 27.41 36.66 106.41
CA LYS A 334 26.15 36.26 105.75
C LYS A 334 26.14 36.61 104.26
N ALA A 335 26.61 37.80 103.88
CA ALA A 335 26.69 38.22 102.48
C ALA A 335 27.70 37.36 101.71
N GLU A 336 28.86 37.03 102.30
CA GLU A 336 29.85 36.10 101.74
C GLU A 336 29.26 34.68 101.59
N ALA A 337 28.53 34.17 102.58
CA ALA A 337 27.85 32.87 102.47
C ALA A 337 26.71 32.86 101.43
N ASP A 338 26.00 33.98 101.24
CA ASP A 338 24.97 34.11 100.21
C ASP A 338 25.58 34.28 98.80
N LEU A 339 26.75 34.90 98.68
CA LEU A 339 27.55 34.92 97.45
C LEU A 339 27.96 33.51 97.04
N ASP A 340 28.57 32.73 97.93
CA ASP A 340 28.98 31.34 97.67
C ASP A 340 27.79 30.49 97.18
N ARG A 341 26.60 30.68 97.78
CA ARG A 341 25.36 29.99 97.36
C ARG A 341 24.88 30.41 95.97
N LEU A 342 25.03 31.69 95.61
CA LEU A 342 24.66 32.16 94.27
C LEU A 342 25.65 31.68 93.23
N GLU A 343 26.95 31.67 93.53
CA GLU A 343 28.00 31.13 92.68
C GLU A 343 27.79 29.63 92.44
N GLU A 344 27.52 28.84 93.48
CA GLU A 344 27.21 27.41 93.33
C GLU A 344 25.95 27.19 92.46
N ARG A 345 24.91 28.01 92.62
CA ARG A 345 23.72 27.95 91.77
C ARG A 345 24.01 28.34 90.32
N LYS A 346 24.86 29.35 90.10
CA LYS A 346 25.30 29.78 88.76
C LYS A 346 26.04 28.63 88.08
N ASP A 347 26.99 28.02 88.78
CA ASP A 347 27.75 26.85 88.35
C ASP A 347 26.84 25.69 87.90
N VAL A 348 25.80 25.39 88.68
CA VAL A 348 24.82 24.35 88.35
C VAL A 348 24.05 24.70 87.07
N MET A 349 23.66 25.97 86.91
CA MET A 349 22.97 26.45 85.71
C MET A 349 23.88 26.46 84.48
N GLU A 350 25.16 26.82 84.61
CA GLU A 350 26.14 26.75 83.53
C GLU A 350 26.40 25.31 83.08
N ARG A 351 26.50 24.36 84.02
CA ARG A 351 26.56 22.92 83.69
C ARG A 351 25.29 22.43 83.00
N GLN A 352 24.13 22.95 83.38
CA GLN A 352 22.86 22.65 82.70
C GLN A 352 22.84 23.25 81.28
N HIS A 353 23.29 24.50 81.12
CA HIS A 353 23.42 25.17 79.83
C HIS A 353 24.35 24.39 78.90
N GLY A 354 25.54 24.01 79.36
CA GLY A 354 26.50 23.23 78.58
C GLY A 354 25.99 21.82 78.20
N ARG A 355 25.09 21.23 78.98
CA ARG A 355 24.40 19.97 78.60
C ARG A 355 23.37 20.19 77.50
N LEU A 356 22.50 21.19 77.68
CA LEU A 356 21.46 21.53 76.71
C LEU A 356 22.06 21.99 75.37
N ASP A 357 23.17 22.73 75.38
CA ASP A 357 23.86 23.18 74.17
C ASP A 357 24.43 22.01 73.36
N LYS A 358 25.08 21.05 74.03
CA LYS A 358 25.57 19.82 73.39
C LYS A 358 24.43 18.99 72.79
N GLU A 359 23.30 18.91 73.49
CA GLU A 359 22.12 18.19 73.00
C GLU A 359 21.47 18.91 71.82
N LEU A 360 21.36 20.25 71.87
CA LEU A 360 20.87 21.08 70.79
C LEU A 360 21.72 20.93 69.53
N LYS A 361 23.05 20.89 69.68
CA LYS A 361 23.96 20.64 68.56
C LYS A 361 23.70 19.28 67.91
N ARG A 362 23.63 18.20 68.71
CA ARG A 362 23.32 16.85 68.21
C ARG A 362 21.98 16.79 67.47
N ILE A 363 20.93 17.39 68.03
CA ILE A 363 19.62 17.43 67.37
C ILE A 363 19.67 18.31 66.11
N SER A 364 20.42 19.41 66.12
CA SER A 364 20.58 20.27 64.95
C SER A 364 21.26 19.55 63.79
N ASP A 365 22.35 18.84 64.07
CA ASP A 365 23.10 18.05 63.09
C ASP A 365 22.19 16.95 62.52
N ARG A 366 21.50 16.20 63.38
CA ARG A 366 20.53 15.17 62.94
C ARG A 366 19.38 15.74 62.12
N THR A 367 18.86 16.92 62.49
CA THR A 367 17.81 17.60 61.71
C THR A 367 18.31 17.96 60.32
N TYR A 368 19.57 18.41 60.20
CA TYR A 368 20.17 18.73 58.92
C TYR A 368 20.39 17.47 58.05
N GLU A 369 20.91 16.39 58.63
CA GLU A 369 21.04 15.09 57.95
C GLU A 369 19.70 14.62 57.38
N LEU A 370 18.65 14.62 58.20
CA LEU A 370 17.30 14.22 57.77
C LEU A 370 16.75 15.14 56.67
N LYS A 371 17.07 16.44 56.70
CA LYS A 371 16.69 17.37 55.64
C LYS A 371 17.38 17.03 54.31
N VAL A 372 18.68 16.72 54.35
CA VAL A 372 19.43 16.29 53.16
C VAL A 372 18.85 14.98 52.63
N GLU A 373 18.60 14.01 53.51
CA GLU A 373 18.02 12.72 53.15
C GLU A 373 16.63 12.84 52.49
N LEU A 374 15.79 13.78 52.96
CA LEU A 374 14.50 14.09 52.32
C LEU A 374 14.67 14.63 50.89
N VAL A 375 15.63 15.52 50.67
CA VAL A 375 15.88 16.09 49.34
C VAL A 375 16.41 15.02 48.40
N THR A 376 17.37 14.21 48.85
CA THR A 376 17.90 13.08 48.06
C THR A 376 16.83 12.07 47.72
N ASN A 377 16.05 11.62 48.72
CA ASN A 377 14.95 10.67 48.46
C ASN A 377 13.88 11.22 47.53
N ARG A 378 13.60 12.53 47.58
CA ARG A 378 12.69 13.17 46.62
C ARG A 378 13.25 13.14 45.21
N HIS A 379 14.55 13.40 45.04
CA HIS A 379 15.21 13.34 43.75
C HIS A 379 15.19 11.92 43.18
N ASP A 380 15.59 10.92 43.98
CA ASP A 380 15.55 9.50 43.59
C ASP A 380 14.13 9.07 43.15
N GLN A 381 13.10 9.51 43.87
CA GLN A 381 11.70 9.22 43.51
C GLN A 381 11.30 9.84 42.18
N GLU A 382 11.77 11.05 41.89
CA GLU A 382 11.50 11.72 40.62
C GLU A 382 12.21 10.98 39.48
N GLU A 383 13.47 10.60 39.65
CA GLU A 383 14.21 9.81 38.66
C GLU A 383 13.54 8.47 38.37
N MET A 384 13.09 7.75 39.41
CA MET A 384 12.36 6.49 39.23
C MET A 384 11.03 6.69 38.49
N LYS A 385 10.30 7.78 38.76
CA LYS A 385 9.07 8.10 38.02
C LYS A 385 9.35 8.41 36.55
N GLN A 386 10.42 9.15 36.26
CA GLN A 386 10.85 9.41 34.88
C GLN A 386 11.26 8.12 34.17
N GLY A 387 11.94 7.20 34.86
CA GLY A 387 12.26 5.88 34.34
C GLY A 387 11.01 5.06 33.99
N ILE A 388 10.02 5.02 34.88
CA ILE A 388 8.72 4.36 34.62
C ILE A 388 8.03 4.98 33.40
N LEU A 389 7.99 6.30 33.30
CA LEU A 389 7.39 7.00 32.16
C LEU A 389 8.11 6.67 30.85
N GLY A 390 9.45 6.59 30.87
CA GLY A 390 10.25 6.19 29.71
C GLY A 390 9.87 4.80 29.20
N VAL A 391 9.77 3.82 30.11
CA VAL A 391 9.33 2.45 29.77
C VAL A 391 7.89 2.43 29.25
N GLU A 392 6.97 3.22 29.82
CA GLU A 392 5.59 3.32 29.33
C GLU A 392 5.50 3.87 27.91
N ILE A 393 6.32 4.87 27.57
CA ILE A 393 6.40 5.42 26.21
C ILE A 393 6.92 4.37 25.23
N GLU A 394 7.97 3.63 25.62
CA GLU A 394 8.53 2.56 24.78
C GLU A 394 7.52 1.44 24.56
N MET A 395 6.85 0.96 25.62
CA MET A 395 5.77 -0.02 25.52
C MET A 395 4.67 0.45 24.57
N LYS A 396 4.23 1.71 24.68
CA LYS A 396 3.20 2.28 23.79
C LYS A 396 3.65 2.27 22.33
N SER A 397 4.89 2.66 22.06
CA SER A 397 5.48 2.62 20.71
C SER A 397 5.51 1.20 20.13
N ILE A 398 5.86 0.19 20.94
CA ILE A 398 5.83 -1.22 20.51
C ILE A 398 4.39 -1.69 20.25
N LEU A 399 3.42 -1.29 21.08
CA LEU A 399 2.00 -1.62 20.88
C LEU A 399 1.44 -1.01 19.57
N GLU A 400 1.81 0.24 19.25
CA GLU A 400 1.44 0.88 17.99
C GLU A 400 2.03 0.12 16.79
N ARG A 401 3.30 -0.32 16.89
CA ARG A 401 3.93 -1.18 15.88
C ARG A 401 3.21 -2.51 15.71
N LEU A 402 2.80 -3.16 16.80
CA LEU A 402 2.02 -4.41 16.75
C LEU A 402 0.68 -4.21 16.04
N SER A 403 -0.04 -3.13 16.34
CA SER A 403 -1.30 -2.79 15.67
C SER A 403 -1.10 -2.60 14.17
N SER A 404 -0.01 -1.92 13.76
CA SER A 404 0.32 -1.74 12.34
C SER A 404 0.66 -3.07 11.65
N ILE A 405 1.36 -3.99 12.33
CA ILE A 405 1.65 -5.32 11.79
C ILE A 405 0.36 -6.13 11.62
N ASP A 406 -0.55 -6.08 12.59
CA ASP A 406 -1.83 -6.79 12.52
C ASP A 406 -2.69 -6.31 11.35
N GLU A 407 -2.78 -5.00 11.14
CA GLU A 407 -3.45 -4.43 9.97
C GLU A 407 -2.82 -4.94 8.65
N LYS A 408 -1.49 -4.89 8.54
CA LYS A 408 -0.76 -5.39 7.36
C LYS A 408 -1.01 -6.88 7.12
N GLN A 409 -1.03 -7.69 8.17
CA GLN A 409 -1.30 -9.13 8.06
C GLN A 409 -2.71 -9.42 7.55
N GLU A 410 -3.72 -8.70 8.04
CA GLU A 410 -5.08 -8.87 7.56
C GLU A 410 -5.23 -8.50 6.08
N ILE A 411 -4.56 -7.44 5.64
CA ILE A 411 -4.52 -7.07 4.22
C ILE A 411 -3.80 -8.16 3.41
N LEU A 412 -2.64 -8.65 3.84
CA LEU A 412 -1.90 -9.73 3.15
C LEU A 412 -2.74 -11.01 3.01
N LYS A 413 -3.43 -11.43 4.08
CA LYS A 413 -4.33 -12.60 4.06
C LYS A 413 -5.50 -12.38 3.10
N ARG A 414 -6.13 -11.19 3.14
CA ARG A 414 -7.24 -10.83 2.26
C ARG A 414 -6.81 -10.83 0.79
N VAL A 415 -5.69 -10.20 0.46
CA VAL A 415 -5.16 -10.18 -0.91
C VAL A 415 -4.87 -11.59 -1.40
N ARG A 416 -4.26 -12.43 -0.56
CA ARG A 416 -4.02 -13.85 -0.88
C ARG A 416 -5.32 -14.61 -1.12
N GLU A 417 -6.34 -14.41 -0.28
CA GLU A 417 -7.65 -15.01 -0.47
C GLU A 417 -8.32 -14.56 -1.77
N LEU A 418 -8.33 -13.25 -2.04
CA LEU A 418 -8.85 -12.68 -3.29
C LEU A 418 -8.11 -13.24 -4.50
N LYS A 419 -6.80 -13.43 -4.40
CA LYS A 419 -5.96 -14.01 -5.46
C LYS A 419 -6.36 -15.47 -5.72
N LEU A 420 -6.53 -16.29 -4.70
CA LEU A 420 -6.81 -17.73 -4.85
C LEU A 420 -8.31 -18.03 -5.07
N SER A 421 -9.20 -17.11 -4.70
CA SER A 421 -10.64 -17.36 -4.72
C SER A 421 -11.21 -17.48 -6.14
N PRO A 422 -11.93 -18.59 -6.45
CA PRO A 422 -12.69 -18.73 -7.69
C PRO A 422 -13.77 -17.65 -7.86
N ASP A 423 -14.32 -17.13 -6.75
CA ASP A 423 -15.33 -16.06 -6.80
C ASP A 423 -14.78 -14.76 -7.37
N THR A 424 -13.51 -14.43 -7.07
CA THR A 424 -12.84 -13.28 -7.65
C THR A 424 -12.77 -13.41 -9.18
N LEU A 425 -12.45 -14.61 -9.68
CA LEU A 425 -12.43 -14.88 -11.12
C LEU A 425 -13.82 -14.74 -11.76
N ARG A 426 -14.86 -15.24 -11.07
CA ARG A 426 -16.27 -15.04 -11.50
C ARG A 426 -16.64 -13.56 -11.59
N ARG A 427 -16.29 -12.77 -10.57
CA ARG A 427 -16.56 -11.32 -10.53
C ARG A 427 -15.83 -10.57 -11.65
N ILE A 428 -14.54 -10.88 -11.87
CA ILE A 428 -13.73 -10.31 -12.96
C ILE A 428 -14.36 -10.63 -14.32
N ASN A 429 -14.81 -11.87 -14.53
CA ASN A 429 -15.43 -12.27 -15.78
C ASN A 429 -16.77 -11.53 -16.02
N THR A 430 -17.61 -11.43 -14.99
CA THR A 430 -18.94 -10.81 -15.07
C THR A 430 -18.87 -9.30 -15.34
N ARG A 431 -17.96 -8.57 -14.67
CA ARG A 431 -17.77 -7.13 -14.91
C ARG A 431 -17.42 -6.80 -16.37
N LYS A 432 -16.62 -7.62 -17.05
CA LYS A 432 -16.31 -7.44 -18.48
C LYS A 432 -17.54 -7.68 -19.37
N GLN A 433 -18.35 -8.68 -19.04
CA GLN A 433 -19.56 -9.00 -19.79
C GLN A 433 -20.60 -7.86 -19.71
N GLU A 434 -20.74 -7.20 -18.56
CA GLU A 434 -21.58 -6.00 -18.41
C GLU A 434 -21.07 -4.81 -19.24
N VAL A 435 -19.75 -4.60 -19.33
CA VAL A 435 -19.17 -3.50 -20.11
C VAL A 435 -19.34 -3.76 -21.62
N ILE A 436 -19.07 -4.98 -22.08
CA ILE A 436 -19.21 -5.36 -23.50
C ILE A 436 -20.68 -5.27 -23.95
N THR A 437 -21.62 -5.79 -23.16
CA THR A 437 -23.06 -5.72 -23.47
C THR A 437 -23.56 -4.28 -23.52
N LYS A 438 -23.08 -3.39 -22.63
CA LYS A 438 -23.44 -1.96 -22.65
C LYS A 438 -22.92 -1.23 -23.88
N VAL A 439 -21.71 -1.54 -24.35
CA VAL A 439 -21.11 -0.94 -25.57
C VAL A 439 -21.83 -1.44 -26.82
N GLN A 440 -22.10 -2.74 -26.93
CA GLN A 440 -22.83 -3.30 -28.07
C GLN A 440 -24.28 -2.77 -28.16
N LEU A 441 -24.95 -2.56 -27.02
CA LEU A 441 -26.27 -1.93 -27.00
C LEU A 441 -26.24 -0.46 -27.45
N ASP A 442 -25.17 0.28 -27.14
CA ASP A 442 -25.00 1.66 -27.58
C ASP A 442 -24.92 1.74 -29.11
N ASP A 443 -24.07 0.90 -29.70
CA ASP A 443 -23.91 0.81 -31.14
C ASP A 443 -25.18 0.32 -31.84
N ALA A 444 -25.91 -0.61 -31.22
CA ALA A 444 -27.20 -1.06 -31.71
C ALA A 444 -28.24 0.07 -31.67
N CYS A 445 -28.28 0.87 -30.60
CA CYS A 445 -29.19 2.02 -30.49
C CYS A 445 -28.88 3.08 -31.55
N ARG A 446 -27.60 3.40 -31.79
CA ARG A 446 -27.18 4.32 -32.86
C ARG A 446 -27.58 3.82 -34.24
N TYR A 447 -27.36 2.53 -34.50
CA TYR A 447 -27.75 1.93 -35.78
C TYR A 447 -29.27 1.95 -36.01
N VAL A 448 -30.06 1.67 -34.96
CA VAL A 448 -31.53 1.76 -35.04
C VAL A 448 -31.97 3.20 -35.23
N ALA A 449 -31.39 4.15 -34.50
CA ALA A 449 -31.72 5.57 -34.62
C ALA A 449 -31.54 6.10 -36.05
N PHE A 450 -30.46 5.68 -36.73
CA PHE A 450 -30.18 6.04 -38.12
C PHE A 450 -31.24 5.50 -39.11
N HIS A 451 -31.76 4.30 -38.86
CA HIS A 451 -32.65 3.61 -39.81
C HIS A 451 -34.15 3.68 -39.47
N ILE A 452 -34.53 4.04 -38.24
CA ILE A 452 -35.93 4.04 -37.81
C ILE A 452 -36.71 5.26 -38.34
N GLY A 453 -36.01 6.36 -38.64
CA GLY A 453 -36.60 7.59 -39.16
C GLY A 453 -37.73 8.12 -38.27
N ARG A 454 -38.84 8.56 -38.89
CA ARG A 454 -39.99 9.18 -38.19
C ARG A 454 -40.79 8.21 -37.30
N ASP A 455 -40.55 6.90 -37.40
CA ASP A 455 -41.26 5.88 -36.61
C ASP A 455 -40.67 5.71 -35.19
N TRP A 456 -39.67 6.49 -34.80
CA TRP A 456 -39.02 6.40 -33.48
C TRP A 456 -40.01 6.59 -32.31
N LYS A 457 -41.03 7.43 -32.47
CA LYS A 457 -42.07 7.66 -31.45
C LYS A 457 -42.81 6.36 -31.11
N LYS A 458 -43.23 5.65 -32.16
CA LYS A 458 -43.92 4.36 -32.06
C LYS A 458 -43.00 3.26 -31.53
N LEU A 459 -41.70 3.34 -31.82
CA LEU A 459 -40.71 2.42 -31.25
C LEU A 459 -40.59 2.62 -29.74
N TYR A 460 -40.43 3.87 -29.29
CA TYR A 460 -40.28 4.22 -27.88
C TYR A 460 -41.45 3.71 -27.03
N ASP A 461 -42.69 3.83 -27.53
CA ASP A 461 -43.88 3.31 -26.85
C ASP A 461 -43.88 1.79 -26.66
N ARG A 462 -43.29 1.06 -27.63
CA ARG A 462 -43.29 -0.41 -27.67
C ARG A 462 -42.09 -1.04 -26.95
N LEU A 463 -41.14 -0.23 -26.49
CA LEU A 463 -40.00 -0.70 -25.72
C LEU A 463 -40.40 -1.08 -24.28
N PRO A 464 -39.76 -2.13 -23.70
CA PRO A 464 -39.99 -2.49 -22.30
C PRO A 464 -39.25 -1.51 -21.37
N PHE A 465 -39.93 -1.01 -20.34
CA PHE A 465 -39.33 -0.16 -19.31
C PHE A 465 -39.28 -0.92 -17.98
N VAL A 466 -38.17 -0.78 -17.26
CA VAL A 466 -37.98 -1.34 -15.91
C VAL A 466 -37.44 -0.20 -15.03
N PRO A 467 -38.19 0.31 -14.03
CA PRO A 467 -39.55 -0.09 -13.65
C PRO A 467 -40.60 0.24 -14.73
N PRO A 468 -41.76 -0.45 -14.73
CA PRO A 468 -42.86 -0.16 -15.66
C PRO A 468 -43.26 1.31 -15.62
N ARG A 469 -43.37 1.92 -16.80
CA ARG A 469 -43.70 3.35 -16.97
C ARG A 469 -45.07 3.49 -17.64
N ASP A 470 -45.93 4.31 -17.06
CA ASP A 470 -47.30 4.55 -17.54
C ASP A 470 -47.32 5.11 -18.97
N PRO A 471 -48.33 4.77 -19.79
CA PRO A 471 -48.49 5.29 -21.15
C PRO A 471 -48.46 6.82 -21.23
N ASP A 472 -49.14 7.53 -20.32
CA ASP A 472 -49.19 9.00 -20.30
C ASP A 472 -47.82 9.64 -19.98
N ARG A 473 -46.95 8.90 -19.28
CA ARG A 473 -45.58 9.36 -19.00
C ARG A 473 -44.67 9.13 -20.21
N ARG A 474 -44.89 8.06 -20.98
CA ARG A 474 -44.17 7.82 -22.24
C ARG A 474 -44.55 8.84 -23.31
N GLN A 475 -45.84 9.15 -23.43
CA GLN A 475 -46.33 10.17 -24.35
C GLN A 475 -45.75 11.55 -24.03
N ARG A 476 -45.71 11.93 -22.75
CA ARG A 476 -45.01 13.15 -22.30
C ARG A 476 -43.51 13.13 -22.62
N ASP A 477 -42.85 11.99 -22.49
CA ASP A 477 -41.43 11.88 -22.85
C ASP A 477 -41.22 12.11 -24.35
N VAL A 478 -42.11 11.57 -25.19
CA VAL A 478 -42.11 11.77 -26.65
C VAL A 478 -42.34 13.24 -26.99
N GLU A 479 -43.35 13.88 -26.39
CA GLU A 479 -43.66 15.30 -26.59
C GLU A 479 -42.49 16.21 -26.19
N VAL A 480 -41.82 15.92 -25.06
CA VAL A 480 -40.64 16.67 -24.62
C VAL A 480 -39.50 16.52 -25.62
N ILE A 481 -39.23 15.29 -26.10
CA ILE A 481 -38.18 15.07 -27.10
C ILE A 481 -38.53 15.78 -28.41
N ASP A 482 -39.79 15.69 -28.86
CA ASP A 482 -40.27 16.30 -30.10
C ASP A 482 -40.21 17.84 -30.05
N ASN A 483 -40.63 18.43 -28.93
CA ASN A 483 -40.56 19.89 -28.70
C ASN A 483 -39.12 20.40 -28.64
N ILE A 484 -38.20 19.64 -28.02
CA ILE A 484 -36.77 19.99 -27.98
C ILE A 484 -36.17 19.87 -29.39
N SER A 485 -36.52 18.83 -30.14
CA SER A 485 -36.04 18.63 -31.51
C SER A 485 -36.55 19.69 -32.48
N ALA A 486 -37.81 20.12 -32.35
CA ALA A 486 -38.41 21.18 -33.17
C ALA A 486 -37.81 22.57 -32.90
N ARG A 487 -37.29 22.82 -31.68
CA ARG A 487 -36.63 24.09 -31.33
C ARG A 487 -35.16 24.17 -31.75
N GLN A 488 -34.54 23.05 -32.11
CA GLN A 488 -33.10 22.93 -32.35
C GLN A 488 -32.77 22.38 -33.75
N ASP A 489 -33.73 22.42 -34.69
CA ASP A 489 -33.61 21.89 -36.07
C ASP A 489 -33.00 20.48 -36.17
N ARG A 490 -33.36 19.62 -35.22
CA ARG A 490 -32.77 18.28 -35.14
C ARG A 490 -33.33 17.33 -36.18
N THR A 491 -32.48 16.44 -36.67
CA THR A 491 -32.93 15.40 -37.59
C THR A 491 -33.78 14.34 -36.86
N PRO A 492 -34.63 13.59 -37.60
CA PRO A 492 -35.37 12.47 -37.04
C PRO A 492 -34.47 11.40 -36.40
N GLU A 493 -33.23 11.27 -36.87
CA GLU A 493 -32.23 10.33 -36.36
C GLU A 493 -31.72 10.75 -34.98
N GLU A 494 -31.39 12.02 -34.79
CA GLU A 494 -30.97 12.55 -33.48
C GLU A 494 -32.08 12.46 -32.44
N SER A 495 -33.32 12.66 -32.87
CA SER A 495 -34.51 12.50 -32.02
C SER A 495 -34.72 11.03 -31.62
N ALA A 496 -34.54 10.11 -32.56
CA ALA A 496 -34.59 8.68 -32.32
C ALA A 496 -33.49 8.23 -31.36
N LEU A 497 -32.25 8.71 -31.53
CA LEU A 497 -31.13 8.38 -30.66
C LEU A 497 -31.40 8.83 -29.22
N ARG A 498 -31.85 10.07 -29.02
CA ARG A 498 -32.21 10.57 -27.69
C ARG A 498 -33.34 9.78 -27.03
N SER A 499 -34.31 9.31 -27.82
CA SER A 499 -35.37 8.44 -27.29
C SER A 499 -34.80 7.10 -26.79
N LEU A 500 -33.84 6.51 -27.51
CA LEU A 500 -33.20 5.25 -27.12
C LEU A 500 -32.23 5.43 -25.95
N GLU A 501 -31.51 6.55 -25.87
CA GLU A 501 -30.70 6.94 -24.71
C GLU A 501 -31.57 7.10 -23.46
N LYS A 502 -32.71 7.78 -23.59
CA LYS A 502 -33.67 7.95 -22.50
C LYS A 502 -34.24 6.61 -22.05
N TRP A 503 -34.62 5.74 -22.99
CA TRP A 503 -35.04 4.37 -22.68
C TRP A 503 -33.96 3.60 -21.90
N ARG A 504 -32.69 3.66 -22.32
CA ARG A 504 -31.56 3.01 -21.63
C ARG A 504 -31.32 3.57 -20.23
N SER A 505 -31.52 4.87 -20.03
CA SER A 505 -31.38 5.50 -18.71
C SER A 505 -32.32 4.89 -17.67
N PHE A 506 -33.52 4.47 -18.10
CA PHE A 506 -34.47 3.76 -17.26
C PHE A 506 -34.15 2.27 -17.21
N ASN A 507 -33.81 1.66 -18.34
CA ASN A 507 -33.57 0.23 -18.44
C ASN A 507 -32.07 -0.11 -18.31
N ARG A 508 -31.54 0.00 -17.09
CA ARG A 508 -30.09 -0.22 -16.79
C ARG A 508 -29.58 -1.63 -17.12
N GLN A 509 -30.48 -2.62 -17.22
CA GLN A 509 -30.20 -4.00 -17.65
C GLN A 509 -30.78 -4.30 -19.05
N GLY A 510 -31.07 -3.26 -19.84
CA GLY A 510 -31.56 -3.42 -21.20
C GLY A 510 -30.58 -4.21 -22.06
N ASP A 511 -31.13 -5.02 -22.98
CA ASP A 511 -30.36 -5.85 -23.91
C ASP A 511 -30.82 -5.59 -25.35
N ILE A 512 -29.95 -5.86 -26.32
CA ILE A 512 -30.20 -5.70 -27.76
C ILE A 512 -31.43 -6.52 -28.18
N ILE A 513 -31.65 -7.67 -27.54
CA ILE A 513 -32.83 -8.50 -27.74
C ILE A 513 -34.14 -7.74 -27.49
N GLN A 514 -34.17 -6.87 -26.49
CA GLN A 514 -35.36 -6.08 -26.17
C GLN A 514 -35.63 -5.02 -27.24
N LEU A 515 -34.57 -4.43 -27.80
CA LEU A 515 -34.64 -3.51 -28.93
C LEU A 515 -35.14 -4.23 -30.20
N ILE A 516 -34.62 -5.43 -30.50
CA ILE A 516 -35.08 -6.30 -31.60
C ILE A 516 -36.56 -6.62 -31.47
N ARG A 517 -37.01 -7.02 -30.27
CA ARG A 517 -38.43 -7.29 -29.98
C ARG A 517 -39.30 -6.05 -30.19
N GLY A 518 -38.81 -4.87 -29.78
CA GLY A 518 -39.49 -3.59 -30.02
C GLY A 518 -39.66 -3.29 -31.52
N LEU A 519 -38.62 -3.51 -32.32
CA LEU A 519 -38.63 -3.33 -33.78
C LEU A 519 -39.57 -4.31 -34.48
N ARG A 520 -39.57 -5.59 -34.07
CA ARG A 520 -40.49 -6.60 -34.60
C ARG A 520 -41.94 -6.28 -34.25
N LYS A 521 -42.23 -5.82 -33.02
CA LYS A 521 -43.55 -5.30 -32.64
C LYS A 521 -43.97 -4.08 -33.45
N LEU A 522 -43.02 -3.35 -34.03
CA LEU A 522 -43.24 -2.21 -34.93
C LEU A 522 -43.37 -2.61 -36.41
N ASN A 523 -43.35 -3.91 -36.74
CA ASN A 523 -43.32 -4.43 -38.11
C ASN A 523 -42.07 -3.98 -38.91
N LYS A 524 -40.98 -3.56 -38.25
CA LYS A 524 -39.68 -3.25 -38.87
C LYS A 524 -38.79 -4.50 -38.89
N VAL A 525 -39.30 -5.58 -39.48
CA VAL A 525 -38.67 -6.91 -39.46
C VAL A 525 -37.31 -6.92 -40.15
N GLU A 526 -37.18 -6.24 -41.29
CA GLU A 526 -35.90 -6.13 -42.01
C GLU A 526 -34.81 -5.42 -41.20
N LEU A 527 -35.18 -4.37 -40.45
CA LEU A 527 -34.24 -3.65 -39.58
C LEU A 527 -33.82 -4.53 -38.39
N ALA A 528 -34.76 -5.30 -37.83
CA ALA A 528 -34.47 -6.26 -36.77
C ALA A 528 -33.52 -7.37 -37.26
N GLN A 529 -33.74 -7.93 -38.46
CA GLN A 529 -32.88 -8.96 -39.07
C GLN A 529 -31.48 -8.43 -39.40
N LYS A 530 -31.37 -7.18 -39.87
CA LYS A 530 -30.08 -6.50 -40.06
C LYS A 530 -29.34 -6.32 -38.74
N LEU A 531 -30.04 -6.00 -37.65
CA LEU A 531 -29.46 -5.91 -36.31
C LEU A 531 -28.97 -7.28 -35.82
N GLU A 532 -29.77 -8.34 -36.00
CA GLU A 532 -29.41 -9.72 -35.64
C GLU A 532 -28.17 -10.19 -36.39
N SER A 533 -28.07 -9.86 -37.68
CA SER A 533 -26.92 -10.21 -38.53
C SER A 533 -25.67 -9.42 -38.15
N LYS A 534 -25.82 -8.12 -37.85
CA LYS A 534 -24.71 -7.21 -37.50
C LYS A 534 -24.10 -7.51 -36.13
N PHE A 535 -24.91 -7.92 -35.16
CA PHE A 535 -24.48 -8.22 -33.80
C PHE A 535 -24.45 -9.73 -33.49
N THR A 536 -24.53 -10.58 -34.53
CA THR A 536 -24.47 -12.05 -34.44
C THR A 536 -25.39 -12.67 -33.37
N ILE A 537 -26.59 -12.09 -33.22
CA ILE A 537 -27.61 -12.57 -32.29
C ILE A 537 -28.38 -13.68 -32.99
N GLN A 538 -28.28 -14.92 -32.47
CA GLN A 538 -29.06 -16.04 -32.99
C GLN A 538 -30.56 -15.76 -32.82
N ASN A 539 -31.33 -15.98 -33.90
CA ASN A 539 -32.78 -15.80 -33.97
C ASN A 539 -33.47 -16.08 -32.63
N VAL A 540 -33.91 -15.03 -31.93
CA VAL A 540 -34.50 -15.16 -30.59
C VAL A 540 -35.91 -15.78 -30.65
N TYR A 541 -36.44 -16.03 -31.84
CA TYR A 541 -37.70 -16.74 -32.07
C TYR A 541 -37.63 -17.49 -33.40
N ASN A 542 -37.78 -18.81 -33.34
CA ASN A 542 -38.83 -19.43 -34.15
C ASN A 542 -40.17 -18.96 -33.59
#